data_AF-A0A4Y2MKV7-F1
#
_entry.id   AF-A0A4Y2MKV7-F1
#
_cell.length_a   1.000
_cell.length_b   1.000
_cell.length_c   1.000
_cell.angle_alpha   90.00
_cell.angle_beta   90.00
_cell.angle_gamma   90.00
#
_symmetry.space_group_name_H-M   'P 1'
#
loop_
_entity.id
_entity.type
_entity.pdbx_description
1 polymer ?
#
loop_
_entity_poly.entity_id
_entity_poly.type
_entity_poly.pdbx_seq_one_letter_code
_entity_poly.pdbx_strand_id
1 'polypeptide(L)'
;MVWGAITYASRSTLIVVRGTLTGQRYVDDILRTHVGPFRNGLPGVSFQQDNARPRTDRVAQDFLRHVQTLPWPAHSPDLSPIEHVWDQLKRQMPLCHSVHGLEVAVQDLWIHLPQDNIRRLINTMLDRVAAVYCSRRWSNALLKLHCICLIAHTVFV
;
A
#
# COMPACT_ATOMS: atom_id res chain seq x y z
N MET A 1 13.23 4.70 4.93
CA MET A 1 11.89 4.65 4.30
C MET A 1 11.55 3.20 4.01
N VAL A 2 10.29 2.80 4.13
CA VAL A 2 9.88 1.42 3.81
C VAL A 2 8.76 1.39 2.78
N TRP A 3 8.68 0.30 2.03
CA TRP A 3 7.59 -0.02 1.11
C TRP A 3 7.06 -1.41 1.44
N GLY A 4 5.74 -1.54 1.51
CA GLY A 4 5.08 -2.82 1.66
C GLY A 4 3.74 -2.79 0.96
N ALA A 5 3.22 -3.97 0.68
CA ALA A 5 1.88 -4.13 0.15
C ALA A 5 1.08 -5.21 0.87
N ILE A 6 -0.21 -4.96 1.04
CA ILE A 6 -1.15 -5.91 1.64
C ILE A 6 -2.21 -6.30 0.63
N THR A 7 -2.81 -7.46 0.83
CA THR A 7 -3.97 -7.98 0.10
C THR A 7 -4.87 -8.76 1.05
N TYR A 8 -6.05 -9.17 0.60
CA TYR A 8 -6.96 -9.98 1.42
C TYR A 8 -6.39 -11.37 1.77
N ALA A 9 -5.61 -11.96 0.85
CA ALA A 9 -5.06 -13.30 0.99
C ALA A 9 -3.68 -13.32 1.67
N SER A 10 -2.85 -12.32 1.38
CA SER A 10 -1.45 -12.26 1.82
C SER A 10 -0.93 -10.83 1.94
N ARG A 11 0.34 -10.68 2.31
CA ARG A 11 1.10 -9.42 2.27
C ARG A 11 2.44 -9.66 1.57
N SER A 12 3.02 -8.61 1.01
CA SER A 12 4.33 -8.66 0.36
C SER A 12 5.45 -8.76 1.39
N THR A 13 6.68 -8.95 0.92
CA THR A 13 7.86 -8.62 1.71
C THR A 13 7.91 -7.10 1.95
N LEU A 14 8.50 -6.71 3.08
CA LEU A 14 8.75 -5.31 3.42
C LEU A 14 10.11 -4.89 2.86
N ILE A 15 10.14 -3.83 2.07
CA ILE A 15 11.34 -3.33 1.39
C ILE A 15 11.83 -2.09 2.12
N VAL A 16 13.08 -2.12 2.57
CA VAL A 16 13.75 -0.92 3.10
C VAL A 16 14.34 -0.15 1.95
N VAL A 17 13.81 1.05 1.70
CA VAL A 17 14.31 1.96 0.67
C VAL A 17 15.34 2.91 1.28
N ARG A 18 16.58 2.76 0.80
CA ARG A 18 17.72 3.61 1.14
C ARG A 18 17.76 4.84 0.23
N GLY A 19 17.88 6.02 0.84
CA GLY A 19 17.97 7.30 0.14
C GLY A 19 16.66 7.74 -0.52
N THR A 20 16.76 8.69 -1.44
CA THR A 20 15.61 9.27 -2.14
C THR A 20 15.05 8.31 -3.19
N LEU A 21 13.74 8.09 -3.16
CA LEU A 21 13.01 7.29 -4.15
C LEU A 21 12.53 8.20 -5.28
N THR A 22 13.26 8.19 -6.40
CA THR A 22 12.86 8.86 -7.65
C THR A 22 11.82 8.02 -8.40
N GLY A 23 11.13 8.58 -9.39
CA GLY A 23 10.17 7.82 -10.20
C GLY A 23 10.80 6.64 -10.94
N GLN A 24 12.02 6.81 -11.48
CA GLN A 24 12.76 5.73 -12.13
C GLN A 24 13.10 4.60 -11.13
N ARG A 25 13.65 4.95 -9.96
CA ARG A 25 13.93 3.97 -8.91
C ARG A 25 12.66 3.30 -8.39
N TYR A 26 11.55 4.02 -8.35
CA TYR A 26 10.27 3.40 -8.01
C TYR A 26 9.87 2.33 -9.01
N VAL A 27 10.05 2.58 -10.31
CA VAL A 27 9.79 1.57 -11.34
C VAL A 27 10.73 0.39 -11.24
N ASP A 28 12.04 0.63 -11.16
CA ASP A 28 13.04 -0.44 -11.22
C ASP A 28 13.14 -1.21 -9.90
N ASP A 29 13.30 -0.50 -8.78
CA ASP A 29 13.55 -1.10 -7.47
C ASP A 29 12.26 -1.67 -6.85
N ILE A 30 11.08 -1.15 -7.19
CA ILE A 30 9.82 -1.52 -6.53
C ILE A 30 8.81 -2.16 -7.49
N LEU A 31 8.38 -1.46 -8.54
CA LEU A 31 7.28 -1.93 -9.37
C LEU A 31 7.66 -3.18 -10.19
N ARG A 32 8.79 -3.14 -10.90
CA ARG A 32 9.24 -4.26 -11.73
C ARG A 32 9.69 -5.45 -10.87
N THR A 33 10.43 -5.16 -9.80
CA THR A 33 11.06 -6.19 -8.97
C THR A 33 10.08 -6.88 -8.02
N HIS A 34 9.12 -6.13 -7.45
CA HIS A 34 8.24 -6.68 -6.40
C HIS A 34 6.76 -6.68 -6.78
N VAL A 35 6.24 -5.63 -7.41
CA VAL A 35 4.81 -5.57 -7.77
C VAL A 35 4.47 -6.54 -8.90
N GLY A 36 5.31 -6.61 -9.94
CA GLY A 36 5.12 -7.51 -11.09
C GLY A 36 4.97 -8.98 -10.67
N PRO A 37 5.97 -9.59 -10.02
CA PRO A 37 5.91 -10.98 -9.58
C PRO A 37 4.78 -11.25 -8.58
N PHE A 38 4.57 -10.33 -7.63
CA PHE A 38 3.53 -10.50 -6.62
C PHE A 38 2.12 -10.48 -7.23
N ARG A 39 1.90 -9.68 -8.28
CA ARG A 39 0.62 -9.67 -9.02
C ARG A 39 0.42 -10.90 -9.89
N ASN A 40 1.49 -11.49 -10.44
CA ASN A 40 1.38 -12.71 -11.24
C ASN A 40 0.80 -13.89 -10.43
N GLY A 41 1.05 -13.91 -9.11
CA GLY A 41 0.43 -14.88 -8.19
C GLY A 41 -1.02 -14.57 -7.81
N LEU A 42 -1.57 -13.45 -8.28
CA LEU A 42 -2.87 -12.91 -7.87
C LEU A 42 -3.65 -12.36 -9.10
N PRO A 43 -4.19 -13.24 -9.97
CA PRO A 43 -4.94 -12.81 -11.14
C PRO A 43 -6.24 -12.09 -10.76
N GLY A 44 -6.58 -11.02 -11.48
CA GLY A 44 -7.80 -10.22 -11.24
C GLY A 44 -7.69 -9.13 -10.16
N VAL A 45 -6.51 -8.97 -9.55
CA VAL A 45 -6.22 -7.97 -8.51
C VAL A 45 -5.94 -6.60 -9.12
N SER A 46 -6.59 -5.58 -8.58
CA SER A 46 -6.31 -4.19 -8.93
C SER A 46 -5.24 -3.61 -8.00
N PHE A 47 -4.26 -2.91 -8.58
CA PHE A 47 -3.22 -2.22 -7.83
C PHE A 47 -3.74 -0.89 -7.28
N GLN A 48 -3.61 -0.67 -5.98
CA GLN A 48 -3.94 0.60 -5.33
C GLN A 48 -2.66 1.24 -4.82
N GLN A 49 -2.44 2.50 -5.19
CA GLN A 49 -1.38 3.33 -4.64
C GLN A 49 -1.93 4.72 -4.36
N ASP A 50 -1.27 5.48 -3.50
CA ASP A 50 -1.56 6.90 -3.34
C ASP A 50 -0.97 7.72 -4.50
N ASN A 51 -1.36 9.00 -4.59
CA ASN A 51 -0.86 9.93 -5.60
C ASN A 51 0.41 10.69 -5.16
N ALA A 52 1.31 10.07 -4.38
CA ALA A 52 2.55 10.72 -3.95
C ALA A 52 3.48 11.07 -5.14
N ARG A 53 4.28 12.14 -5.02
CA ARG A 53 5.06 12.75 -6.12
C ARG A 53 5.91 11.77 -6.98
N PRO A 54 6.61 10.76 -6.42
CA PRO A 54 7.37 9.80 -7.24
C PRO A 54 6.49 8.90 -8.12
N ARG A 55 5.20 8.80 -7.79
CA ARG A 55 4.20 7.93 -8.43
C ARG A 55 3.40 8.68 -9.50
N THR A 56 3.47 10.02 -9.47
CA THR A 56 2.99 10.91 -10.54
C THR A 56 4.05 11.17 -11.62
N ASP A 57 5.27 10.65 -11.44
CA ASP A 57 6.32 10.74 -12.45
C ASP A 57 5.88 10.00 -13.73
N ARG A 58 6.19 10.57 -14.89
CA ARG A 58 5.74 10.09 -16.20
C ARG A 58 6.17 8.64 -16.43
N VAL A 59 7.37 8.29 -15.97
CA VAL A 59 7.91 6.93 -16.08
C VAL A 59 7.08 5.92 -15.26
N ALA A 60 6.67 6.30 -14.04
CA ALA A 60 5.84 5.45 -13.20
C ALA A 60 4.43 5.28 -13.78
N GLN A 61 3.83 6.36 -14.29
CA GLN A 61 2.54 6.32 -14.96
C GLN A 61 2.58 5.45 -16.22
N ASP A 62 3.63 5.58 -17.03
CA ASP A 62 3.82 4.80 -18.26
C ASP A 62 3.92 3.30 -17.98
N PHE A 63 4.61 2.90 -16.91
CA PHE A 63 4.63 1.51 -16.45
C PHE A 63 3.24 1.03 -16.02
N LEU A 64 2.54 1.85 -15.24
CA LEU A 64 1.25 1.51 -14.66
C LEU A 64 0.11 1.48 -15.68
N ARG A 65 0.27 2.05 -16.88
CA ARG A 65 -0.70 1.89 -17.99
C ARG A 65 -0.95 0.41 -18.36
N HIS A 66 0.02 -0.45 -18.10
CA HIS A 66 -0.06 -1.89 -18.37
C HIS A 66 -0.48 -2.70 -17.12
N VAL A 67 -0.84 -2.01 -16.04
CA VAL A 67 -1.27 -2.58 -14.77
C VAL A 67 -2.71 -2.14 -14.52
N GLN A 68 -3.58 -3.08 -14.13
CA GLN A 68 -4.93 -2.71 -13.71
C GLN A 68 -4.83 -1.96 -12.38
N THR A 69 -4.96 -0.63 -12.41
CA THR A 69 -4.94 0.22 -11.22
C THR A 69 -6.35 0.61 -10.77
N LEU A 70 -6.56 0.68 -9.46
CA LEU A 70 -7.77 1.25 -8.88
C LEU A 70 -7.66 2.79 -8.89
N PRO A 71 -8.62 3.53 -9.47
CA PRO A 71 -8.62 4.98 -9.37
C PRO A 71 -8.82 5.37 -7.90
N TRP A 72 -7.83 6.02 -7.30
CA TRP A 72 -7.86 6.44 -5.89
C TRP A 72 -7.90 7.98 -5.78
N PRO A 73 -8.81 8.55 -4.99
CA PRO A 73 -8.89 9.99 -4.83
C PRO A 73 -7.62 10.54 -4.17
N ALA A 74 -7.15 11.70 -4.66
CA ALA A 74 -6.06 12.43 -4.01
C ALA A 74 -6.47 12.83 -2.58
N HIS A 75 -5.48 12.91 -1.68
CA HIS A 75 -5.67 13.35 -0.28
C HIS A 75 -6.68 12.53 0.54
N SER A 76 -6.81 11.23 0.24
CA SER A 76 -7.66 10.31 1.01
C SER A 76 -6.86 9.14 1.60
N PRO A 77 -5.85 9.40 2.45
CA PRO A 77 -5.09 8.34 3.13
C PRO A 77 -6.00 7.54 4.09
N ASP A 78 -6.96 8.19 4.75
CA ASP A 78 -7.87 7.57 5.73
C ASP A 78 -8.72 6.42 5.15
N LEU A 79 -8.90 6.44 3.83
CA LEU A 79 -9.61 5.40 3.11
C LEU A 79 -8.74 4.15 2.88
N SER A 80 -7.42 4.22 2.99
CA SER A 80 -6.53 3.12 2.60
C SER A 80 -6.22 2.19 3.79
N PRO A 81 -6.57 0.89 3.72
CA PRO A 81 -6.28 -0.07 4.79
C PRO A 81 -4.81 -0.15 5.19
N ILE A 82 -3.88 0.10 4.28
CA ILE A 82 -2.45 0.01 4.63
C ILE A 82 -2.02 1.12 5.57
N GLU A 83 -2.67 2.28 5.53
CA GLU A 83 -2.34 3.40 6.42
C GLU A 83 -2.64 3.02 7.87
N HIS A 84 -3.75 2.29 8.08
CA HIS A 84 -4.06 1.73 9.39
C HIS A 84 -3.10 0.62 9.81
N VAL A 85 -2.62 -0.19 8.87
CA VAL A 85 -1.53 -1.14 9.16
C VAL A 85 -0.29 -0.38 9.63
N TRP A 86 0.11 0.68 8.93
CA TRP A 86 1.26 1.49 9.33
C TRP A 86 1.06 2.15 10.69
N ASP A 87 -0.13 2.67 10.99
CA ASP A 87 -0.44 3.24 12.31
C ASP A 87 -0.33 2.20 13.43
N GLN A 88 -0.87 1.00 13.22
CA GLN A 88 -0.73 -0.11 14.17
C GLN A 88 0.73 -0.50 14.40
N LEU A 89 1.53 -0.60 13.33
CA LEU A 89 2.95 -0.92 13.43
C LEU A 89 3.71 0.18 14.17
N LYS A 90 3.44 1.46 13.88
CA LYS A 90 4.04 2.60 14.59
C LYS A 90 3.75 2.58 16.09
N ARG A 91 2.52 2.24 16.49
CA ARG A 91 2.15 2.15 17.92
C ARG A 91 2.85 1.00 18.65
N GLN A 92 3.23 -0.05 17.91
CA GLN A 92 3.92 -1.22 18.43
C GLN A 92 5.45 -1.11 18.32
N MET A 93 5.97 -0.04 17.70
CA MET A 93 7.41 0.15 17.57
C MET A 93 8.08 0.26 18.94
N PRO A 94 9.10 -0.56 19.22
CA PRO A 94 9.90 -0.41 20.43
C PRO A 94 10.74 0.86 20.35
N LEU A 95 11.09 1.43 21.50
CA LEU A 95 12.08 2.49 21.57
C LEU A 95 13.42 1.95 21.07
N CYS A 96 13.87 2.46 19.93
CA CYS A 96 15.11 2.07 19.29
C CYS A 96 15.98 3.31 19.08
N HIS A 97 17.26 3.19 19.43
CA HIS A 97 18.22 4.29 19.32
C HIS A 97 19.09 4.22 18.06
N SER A 98 18.83 3.26 17.17
CA SER A 98 19.54 3.10 15.91
C SER A 98 18.57 2.83 14.75
N VAL A 99 18.95 3.30 13.56
CA VAL A 99 18.20 3.05 12.32
C VAL A 99 18.10 1.55 12.04
N HIS A 100 19.18 0.80 12.29
CA HIS A 100 19.17 -0.64 12.11
C HIS A 100 18.19 -1.35 13.05
N GLY A 101 18.13 -0.94 14.33
CA GLY A 101 17.17 -1.49 15.29
C GLY A 101 15.72 -1.24 14.87
N LEU A 102 15.43 -0.03 14.37
CA LEU A 102 14.10 0.30 13.83
C LEU A 102 13.74 -0.57 12.61
N GLU A 103 14.70 -0.82 11.72
CA GLU A 103 14.48 -1.66 10.54
C GLU A 103 14.19 -3.12 10.89
N VAL A 104 14.94 -3.70 11.82
CA VAL A 104 14.70 -5.06 12.30
C VAL A 104 13.34 -5.14 12.98
N ALA A 105 13.01 -4.17 13.84
CA ALA A 105 11.72 -4.14 14.52
C ALA A 105 10.54 -4.05 13.54
N VAL A 106 10.60 -3.16 12.54
CA VAL A 106 9.48 -3.01 11.60
C VAL A 106 9.33 -4.22 10.68
N GLN A 107 10.43 -4.87 10.30
CA GLN A 107 10.38 -6.12 9.55
C GLN A 107 9.76 -7.24 10.39
N ASP A 108 10.15 -7.37 11.65
CA ASP A 108 9.61 -8.37 12.56
C ASP A 108 8.10 -8.19 12.78
N LEU A 109 7.66 -6.97 13.10
CA LEU A 109 6.23 -6.68 13.24
C LEU A 109 5.46 -6.93 11.94
N TRP A 110 6.05 -6.58 10.78
CA TRP A 110 5.41 -6.85 9.49
C TRP A 110 5.23 -8.36 9.25
N ILE A 111 6.24 -9.18 9.58
CA ILE A 111 6.19 -10.64 9.44
C ILE A 111 5.20 -11.27 10.44
N HIS A 112 5.01 -10.68 11.61
CA HIS A 112 4.09 -11.20 12.62
C HIS A 112 2.68 -10.62 12.53
N LEU A 113 2.42 -9.66 11.64
CA LEU A 113 1.11 -9.03 11.46
C LEU A 113 0.02 -10.05 11.07
N PRO A 114 -0.98 -10.33 11.91
CA PRO A 114 -1.96 -11.38 11.60
C PRO A 114 -2.76 -11.07 10.32
N GLN A 115 -2.90 -12.06 9.42
CA GLN A 115 -3.65 -11.87 8.17
C GLN A 115 -5.12 -11.51 8.42
N ASP A 116 -5.73 -12.01 9.50
CA ASP A 116 -7.11 -11.67 9.88
C ASP A 116 -7.27 -10.21 10.29
N ASN A 117 -6.22 -9.59 10.82
CA ASN A 117 -6.22 -8.15 11.08
C ASN A 117 -6.25 -7.37 9.75
N ILE A 118 -5.43 -7.77 8.77
CA ILE A 118 -5.45 -7.19 7.42
C ILE A 118 -6.85 -7.32 6.78
N ARG A 119 -7.45 -8.52 6.84
CA ARG A 119 -8.81 -8.76 6.33
C ARG A 119 -9.84 -7.84 6.98
N ARG A 120 -9.79 -7.67 8.30
CA ARG A 120 -10.67 -6.76 9.05
C ARG A 120 -10.52 -5.31 8.57
N LEU A 121 -9.28 -4.85 8.37
CA LEU A 121 -9.00 -3.49 7.90
C LEU A 121 -9.48 -3.26 6.45
N ILE A 122 -9.37 -4.29 5.59
CA ILE A 122 -9.90 -4.26 4.23
C ILE A 122 -11.44 -4.23 4.25
N ASN A 123 -12.08 -5.06 5.06
CA ASN A 123 -13.54 -5.12 5.14
C ASN A 123 -14.15 -3.79 5.62
N THR A 124 -13.55 -3.17 6.64
CA THR A 124 -13.98 -1.86 7.14
C THR A 124 -13.72 -0.71 6.15
N MET A 125 -12.97 -0.94 5.08
CA MET A 125 -12.80 0.06 4.02
C MET A 125 -14.10 0.30 3.26
N LEU A 126 -14.89 -0.76 3.02
CA LEU A 126 -16.18 -0.64 2.35
C LEU A 126 -17.11 0.28 3.13
N ASP A 127 -17.18 0.10 4.46
CA ASP A 127 -17.98 0.95 5.35
C ASP A 127 -17.49 2.41 5.32
N ARG A 128 -16.16 2.62 5.30
CA ARG A 128 -15.55 3.96 5.23
C ARG A 128 -15.80 4.65 3.89
N VAL A 129 -15.67 3.91 2.78
CA VAL A 129 -15.99 4.41 1.44
C VAL A 129 -17.48 4.74 1.34
N ALA A 130 -18.36 3.91 1.89
CA ALA A 130 -19.79 4.19 1.95
C ALA A 130 -20.10 5.46 2.77
N ALA A 131 -19.45 5.65 3.92
CA ALA A 131 -19.60 6.86 4.74
C ALA A 131 -19.12 8.13 4.00
N VAL A 132 -18.02 8.04 3.24
CA VAL A 132 -17.54 9.15 2.41
C VAL A 132 -18.46 9.39 1.20
N TYR A 133 -19.00 8.34 0.60
CA TYR A 133 -19.94 8.44 -0.51
C TYR A 133 -21.25 9.14 -0.10
N CYS A 134 -21.77 8.83 1.09
CA CYS A 134 -22.96 9.50 1.64
C CYS A 134 -22.71 10.99 1.94
N SER A 135 -21.45 11.41 2.15
CA SER A 135 -21.11 12.80 2.45
C SER A 135 -20.62 13.61 1.24
N ARG A 136 -20.12 12.96 0.17
CA ARG A 136 -19.61 13.61 -1.04
C ARG A 136 -19.90 12.73 -2.27
N ARG A 137 -20.64 13.24 -3.27
CA ARG A 137 -20.93 12.55 -4.54
C ARG A 137 -19.63 12.06 -5.22
N TRP A 138 -19.29 10.78 -5.08
CA TRP A 138 -18.27 10.10 -5.88
C TRP A 138 -18.95 9.14 -6.88
N SER A 139 -18.27 8.74 -7.95
CA SER A 139 -18.86 7.92 -9.03
C SER A 139 -18.62 6.41 -8.84
N ASN A 140 -19.48 5.59 -9.46
CA ASN A 140 -19.65 4.13 -9.33
C ASN A 140 -18.40 3.22 -9.50
N ALA A 141 -17.21 3.77 -9.77
CA ALA A 141 -15.99 3.00 -10.02
C ALA A 141 -15.46 2.26 -8.77
N LEU A 142 -15.83 2.70 -7.58
CA LEU A 142 -15.40 2.11 -6.30
C LEU A 142 -16.18 0.84 -5.91
N LEU A 143 -17.34 0.54 -6.52
CA LEU A 143 -18.14 -0.66 -6.19
C LEU A 143 -17.49 -1.99 -6.61
N LYS A 144 -16.35 -1.97 -7.31
CA LYS A 144 -15.52 -3.16 -7.60
C LYS A 144 -14.52 -3.49 -6.47
N LEU A 145 -14.76 -3.00 -5.26
CA LEU A 145 -13.91 -3.18 -4.08
C LEU A 145 -13.94 -4.59 -3.46
N HIS A 146 -14.58 -5.57 -4.12
CA HIS A 146 -14.65 -6.94 -3.62
C HIS A 146 -13.41 -7.79 -3.86
N CYS A 147 -12.40 -7.32 -4.59
CA CYS A 147 -11.22 -8.14 -4.85
C CYS A 147 -9.93 -7.35 -4.70
N ILE A 148 -9.31 -7.55 -3.54
CA ILE A 148 -7.85 -7.69 -3.40
C ILE A 148 -7.11 -6.46 -3.94
N CYS A 149 -7.07 -5.39 -3.15
CA CYS A 149 -6.17 -4.28 -3.44
C CYS A 149 -4.75 -4.71 -3.09
N LEU A 150 -3.80 -4.59 -4.02
CA LEU A 150 -2.38 -4.51 -3.68
C LEU A 150 -2.12 -3.06 -3.26
N ILE A 151 -2.17 -2.79 -1.97
CA ILE A 151 -2.06 -1.42 -1.47
C ILE A 151 -0.61 -1.11 -1.17
N ALA A 152 0.02 -0.22 -1.92
CA ALA A 152 1.40 0.17 -1.70
C ALA A 152 1.46 1.57 -1.07
N HIS A 153 1.98 1.71 0.14
CA HIS A 153 2.31 3.02 0.70
C HIS A 153 3.74 3.07 1.23
N THR A 154 4.30 4.26 1.19
CA THR A 154 5.69 4.54 1.52
C THR A 154 5.68 5.38 2.78
N VAL A 155 6.12 4.81 3.90
CA VAL A 155 6.19 5.54 5.15
C VAL A 155 7.60 6.06 5.35
N PHE A 156 7.69 7.38 5.53
CA PHE A 156 8.85 8.02 6.16
C PHE A 156 8.85 7.58 7.62
N VAL A 157 9.79 6.71 7.97
CA VAL A 157 10.23 6.52 9.36
C VAL A 157 11.26 7.60 9.62
#